data_AF-A0A965ACC9-F1
#
_entry.id   AF-A0A965ACC9-F1
#
_cell.length_a   1.000
_cell.length_b   1.000
_cell.length_c   1.000
_cell.angle_alpha   90.00
_cell.angle_beta   90.00
_cell.angle_gamma   90.00
#
_symmetry.space_group_name_H-M   'P 1'
#
loop_
_entity.id
_entity.type
_entity.pdbx_description
1 polymer ?
#
loop_
_entity_poly.entity_id
_entity_poly.type
_entity_poly.pdbx_seq_one_letter_code
_entity_poly.pdbx_strand_id
1 'polypeptide(L)'
;MSAGDNFYPKGVVSEFDPLWQYSFEDIYTDFSLQWDWYPVLGNHDYGANPQAQVAYSQISRRWKMPARYYSKVMNVGSDDTQALFVFIDTPPLIKGYYKGDGHRVHDQDSTAQKKWLEETLRNAPPTVKWKFVIGHHPMYTGGGRTENHDTQSIRRSLQPLFEKYKVDAYLAGHEHSLQHMVTPNNIHHFISGAASEITPSRMLPISKFSQSQYGFMLFSVFPQTTRVQVIDFQGKLLYTTELKKETKN
;
A
#
# COMPACT_ATOMS: atom_id res chain seq x y z
N MET A 1 5.55 -6.70 0.44
CA MET A 1 4.88 -5.65 -0.37
C MET A 1 5.43 -4.31 0.11
N SER A 2 5.64 -3.35 -0.78
CA SER A 2 6.00 -1.98 -0.40
C SER A 2 4.81 -1.05 -0.63
N ALA A 3 4.58 -0.13 0.31
CA ALA A 3 3.54 0.89 0.23
C ALA A 3 4.06 2.22 -0.36
N GLY A 4 5.16 2.20 -1.12
CA GLY A 4 5.70 3.39 -1.82
C GLY A 4 6.67 4.21 -1.00
N ASP A 5 7.14 5.31 -1.60
CA ASP A 5 8.34 6.04 -1.19
C ASP A 5 9.55 5.12 -1.11
N ASN A 6 9.77 4.40 -2.21
CA ASN A 6 10.79 3.37 -2.29
C ASN A 6 12.19 3.98 -2.27
N PHE A 7 12.36 5.19 -2.83
CA PHE A 7 13.65 5.89 -2.90
C PHE A 7 13.52 7.36 -2.51
N TYR A 8 14.14 7.71 -1.38
CA TYR A 8 14.27 9.09 -0.92
C TYR A 8 15.53 9.77 -1.46
N PRO A 9 15.53 11.12 -1.59
CA PRO A 9 14.38 12.01 -1.38
C PRO A 9 13.55 12.24 -2.66
N LYS A 10 13.99 11.79 -3.83
CA LYS A 10 13.37 12.16 -5.12
C LYS A 10 13.24 11.00 -6.10
N GLY A 11 13.15 9.75 -5.65
CA GLY A 11 13.07 8.62 -6.56
C GLY A 11 14.38 8.34 -7.27
N VAL A 12 14.31 7.50 -8.31
CA VAL A 12 15.44 7.14 -9.19
C VAL A 12 15.28 7.79 -10.57
N VAL A 13 16.38 8.13 -11.24
CA VAL A 13 16.32 8.73 -12.60
C VAL A 13 16.24 7.69 -13.72
N SER A 14 16.71 6.47 -13.46
CA SER A 14 16.69 5.34 -14.41
C SER A 14 16.73 4.00 -13.67
N GLU A 15 16.46 2.91 -14.38
CA GLU A 15 16.61 1.54 -13.89
C GLU A 15 18.08 1.13 -13.64
N PHE A 16 19.03 1.99 -14.00
CA PHE A 16 20.47 1.85 -13.74
C PHE A 16 20.99 2.84 -12.68
N ASP A 17 20.10 3.59 -12.01
CA ASP A 17 20.47 4.50 -10.94
C ASP A 17 21.16 3.73 -9.79
N PRO A 18 22.33 4.18 -9.29
CA PRO A 18 23.03 3.51 -8.19
C PRO A 18 22.18 3.35 -6.92
N LEU A 19 21.14 4.16 -6.71
CA LEU A 19 20.21 4.01 -5.60
C LEU A 19 19.55 2.62 -5.53
N TRP A 20 19.42 1.90 -6.64
CA TRP A 20 18.96 0.51 -6.62
C TRP A 20 19.84 -0.38 -5.76
N GLN A 21 21.16 -0.21 -5.84
CA GLN A 21 22.09 -0.95 -4.99
C GLN A 21 22.02 -0.43 -3.55
N TYR A 22 22.18 0.88 -3.37
CA TYR A 22 22.29 1.51 -2.05
C TYR A 22 21.01 1.44 -1.19
N SER A 23 19.84 1.28 -1.78
CA SER A 23 18.56 1.35 -1.05
C SER A 23 17.71 0.08 -1.18
N PHE A 24 18.07 -0.86 -2.04
CA PHE A 24 17.29 -2.10 -2.23
C PHE A 24 18.15 -3.35 -2.30
N GLU A 25 19.04 -3.47 -3.29
CA GLU A 25 19.75 -4.74 -3.53
C GLU A 25 20.77 -5.06 -2.45
N ASP A 26 21.61 -4.10 -2.04
CA ASP A 26 22.62 -4.30 -0.99
C ASP A 26 22.06 -4.14 0.43
N ILE A 27 20.80 -3.71 0.57
CA ILE A 27 20.13 -3.56 1.86
C ILE A 27 19.40 -4.84 2.25
N TYR A 28 18.62 -5.41 1.34
CA TYR A 28 17.76 -6.56 1.60
C TYR A 28 18.41 -7.87 1.11
N THR A 29 19.59 -8.21 1.62
CA THR A 29 20.42 -9.32 1.14
C THR A 29 20.11 -10.68 1.78
N ASP A 30 19.41 -10.69 2.92
CA ASP A 30 19.07 -11.94 3.61
C ASP A 30 18.29 -12.89 2.70
N PHE A 31 18.52 -14.21 2.85
CA PHE A 31 17.87 -15.23 2.03
C PHE A 31 16.33 -15.16 2.15
N SER A 32 15.81 -14.85 3.33
CA SER A 32 14.38 -14.69 3.60
C SER A 32 13.75 -13.49 2.88
N LEU A 33 14.56 -12.62 2.25
CA LEU A 33 14.12 -11.43 1.52
C LEU A 33 14.30 -11.57 -0.01
N GLN A 34 14.73 -12.74 -0.49
CA GLN A 34 14.88 -13.04 -1.92
C GLN A 34 13.59 -13.50 -2.61
N TRP A 35 12.44 -13.23 -1.97
CA TRP A 35 11.09 -13.47 -2.51
C TRP A 35 10.61 -12.30 -3.37
N ASP A 36 9.50 -12.46 -4.08
CA ASP A 36 8.90 -11.39 -4.87
C ASP A 36 8.46 -10.19 -4.00
N TRP A 37 8.94 -9.00 -4.36
CA TRP A 37 8.52 -7.71 -3.84
C TRP A 37 7.50 -7.10 -4.79
N TYR A 38 6.32 -6.76 -4.27
CA TYR A 38 5.27 -6.05 -4.98
C TYR A 38 5.17 -4.62 -4.43
N PRO A 39 5.77 -3.63 -5.11
CA PRO A 39 5.76 -2.25 -4.66
C PRO A 39 4.68 -1.42 -5.36
N VAL A 40 4.29 -0.32 -4.72
CA VAL A 40 3.59 0.81 -5.35
C VAL A 40 4.50 2.04 -5.32
N LEU A 41 4.09 3.12 -5.99
CA LEU A 41 4.79 4.41 -5.98
C LEU A 41 4.23 5.32 -4.88
N GLY A 42 5.12 6.04 -4.22
CA GLY A 42 4.81 7.17 -3.34
C GLY A 42 5.12 8.52 -3.97
N ASN A 43 4.92 9.60 -3.21
CA ASN A 43 5.14 10.95 -3.72
C ASN A 43 6.64 11.23 -3.97
N HIS A 44 7.55 10.66 -3.17
CA HIS A 44 8.99 10.85 -3.39
C HIS A 44 9.48 10.18 -4.67
N ASP A 45 8.89 9.04 -5.05
CA ASP A 45 9.21 8.34 -6.30
C ASP A 45 8.88 9.18 -7.54
N TYR A 46 7.91 10.07 -7.42
CA TYR A 46 7.51 11.05 -8.44
C TYR A 46 8.43 12.28 -8.53
N GLY A 47 9.45 12.38 -7.69
CA GLY A 47 10.48 13.43 -7.77
C GLY A 47 11.41 13.29 -8.98
N ALA A 48 11.54 12.09 -9.55
CA ALA A 48 12.40 11.78 -10.69
C ALA A 48 11.67 11.00 -11.79
N ASN A 49 11.96 9.72 -11.97
CA ASN A 49 11.39 8.90 -13.04
C ASN A 49 10.66 7.67 -12.47
N PRO A 50 9.35 7.74 -12.19
CA PRO A 50 8.58 6.59 -11.74
C PRO A 50 8.61 5.41 -12.71
N GLN A 51 8.78 5.67 -14.01
CA GLN A 51 8.83 4.61 -15.03
C GLN A 51 10.09 3.75 -14.90
N ALA A 52 11.18 4.30 -14.34
CA ALA A 52 12.39 3.54 -14.05
C ALA A 52 12.12 2.40 -13.06
N GLN A 53 11.23 2.60 -12.08
CA GLN A 53 10.84 1.54 -11.14
C GLN A 53 10.01 0.45 -11.82
N VAL A 54 9.20 0.79 -12.81
CA VAL A 54 8.54 -0.22 -13.65
C VAL A 54 9.55 -0.97 -14.52
N ALA A 55 10.48 -0.24 -15.16
CA ALA A 55 11.51 -0.83 -16.02
C ALA A 55 12.45 -1.78 -15.25
N TYR A 56 12.74 -1.46 -13.98
CA TYR A 56 13.60 -2.29 -13.13
C TYR A 56 13.04 -3.71 -12.89
N SER A 57 11.75 -3.95 -13.11
CA SER A 57 11.19 -5.32 -13.12
C SER A 57 11.76 -6.23 -14.21
N GLN A 58 12.40 -5.67 -15.23
CA GLN A 58 13.14 -6.44 -16.24
C GLN A 58 14.59 -6.75 -15.83
N ILE A 59 15.09 -6.08 -14.78
CA ILE A 59 16.46 -6.24 -14.27
C ILE A 59 16.46 -7.14 -13.04
N SER A 60 15.68 -6.78 -12.01
CA SER A 60 15.65 -7.52 -10.75
C SER A 60 14.59 -8.61 -10.76
N ARG A 61 15.03 -9.86 -10.53
CA ARG A 61 14.16 -11.03 -10.46
C ARG A 61 13.08 -10.89 -9.38
N ARG A 62 13.37 -10.16 -8.29
CA ARG A 62 12.46 -10.01 -7.15
C ARG A 62 11.64 -8.72 -7.17
N TRP A 63 11.95 -7.74 -8.02
CA TRP A 63 11.14 -6.52 -8.14
C TRP A 63 9.95 -6.73 -9.09
N LYS A 64 8.74 -6.89 -8.57
CA LYS A 64 7.52 -7.21 -9.34
C LYS A 64 6.56 -6.03 -9.42
N MET A 65 6.88 -5.07 -10.28
CA MET A 65 6.11 -3.87 -10.56
C MET A 65 5.87 -3.72 -12.07
N PRO A 66 4.96 -4.52 -12.66
CA PRO A 66 4.78 -4.58 -14.12
C PRO A 66 4.17 -3.31 -14.73
N ALA A 67 3.53 -2.49 -13.90
CA ALA A 67 2.93 -1.22 -14.27
C ALA A 67 2.83 -0.33 -13.01
N ARG A 68 2.43 0.94 -13.19
CA ARG A 68 2.23 1.87 -12.06
C ARG A 68 1.09 1.44 -11.13
N TYR A 69 0.07 0.81 -11.69
CA TYR A 69 -1.01 0.15 -10.97
C TYR A 69 -1.30 -1.20 -11.63
N TYR A 70 -1.56 -2.22 -10.83
CA TYR A 70 -1.72 -3.60 -11.28
C TYR A 70 -2.46 -4.42 -10.23
N SER A 71 -2.87 -5.64 -10.57
CA SER A 71 -3.54 -6.53 -9.62
C SER A 71 -2.98 -7.94 -9.70
N LYS A 72 -3.18 -8.69 -8.61
CA LYS A 72 -2.81 -10.10 -8.53
C LYS A 72 -3.85 -10.86 -7.75
N VAL A 73 -4.27 -11.99 -8.28
CA VAL A 73 -5.08 -12.97 -7.57
C VAL A 73 -4.15 -14.07 -7.08
N MET A 74 -4.23 -14.42 -5.80
CA MET A 74 -3.40 -15.45 -5.18
C MET A 74 -4.28 -16.42 -4.41
N ASN A 75 -3.92 -17.71 -4.41
CA ASN A 75 -4.55 -18.71 -3.54
C ASN A 75 -4.12 -18.46 -2.09
N VAL A 76 -5.06 -18.57 -1.16
CA VAL A 76 -4.82 -18.28 0.28
C VAL A 76 -5.22 -19.43 1.19
N GLY A 77 -5.41 -20.63 0.63
CA GLY A 77 -5.74 -21.84 1.35
C GLY A 77 -5.37 -23.09 0.58
N SER A 78 -5.70 -24.24 1.15
CA SER A 78 -5.62 -25.54 0.48
C SER A 78 -6.82 -25.80 -0.45
N ASP A 79 -7.84 -24.94 -0.43
CA ASP A 79 -8.98 -24.94 -1.34
C ASP A 79 -8.80 -23.91 -2.47
N ASP A 80 -9.82 -23.73 -3.31
CA ASP A 80 -9.82 -22.74 -4.39
C ASP A 80 -10.04 -21.29 -3.90
N THR A 81 -9.91 -21.03 -2.59
CA THR A 81 -10.12 -19.68 -2.05
C THR A 81 -8.96 -18.77 -2.42
N GLN A 82 -9.31 -17.60 -2.97
CA GLN A 82 -8.36 -16.62 -3.45
C GLN A 82 -8.50 -15.25 -2.75
N ALA A 83 -7.42 -14.48 -2.79
CA ALA A 83 -7.39 -13.07 -2.45
C ALA A 83 -7.00 -12.24 -3.68
N LEU A 84 -7.71 -11.15 -3.90
CA LEU A 84 -7.38 -10.12 -4.86
C LEU A 84 -6.57 -9.03 -4.15
N PHE A 85 -5.35 -8.81 -4.61
CA PHE A 85 -4.50 -7.69 -4.25
C PHE A 85 -4.51 -6.68 -5.39
N VAL A 86 -4.90 -5.45 -5.11
CA VAL A 86 -4.94 -4.35 -6.09
C VAL A 86 -3.93 -3.29 -5.65
N PHE A 87 -2.92 -3.06 -6.47
CA PHE A 87 -1.84 -2.10 -6.25
C PHE A 87 -2.17 -0.84 -7.05
N ILE A 88 -2.38 0.28 -6.36
CA ILE A 88 -2.82 1.55 -6.94
C ILE A 88 -1.75 2.63 -6.83
N ASP A 89 -1.73 3.53 -7.80
CA ASP A 89 -0.84 4.68 -7.88
C ASP A 89 -1.58 5.92 -7.38
N THR A 90 -1.32 6.29 -6.12
CA THR A 90 -2.06 7.35 -5.42
C THR A 90 -1.63 8.79 -5.74
N PRO A 91 -0.34 9.13 -6.01
CA PRO A 91 0.04 10.50 -6.38
C PRO A 91 -0.81 11.12 -7.51
N PRO A 92 -1.09 10.43 -8.64
CA PRO A 92 -1.95 10.99 -9.69
C PRO A 92 -3.40 11.26 -9.27
N LEU A 93 -3.88 10.70 -8.16
CA LEU A 93 -5.23 10.94 -7.64
C LEU A 93 -5.34 12.25 -6.83
N ILE A 94 -4.21 12.90 -6.53
CA ILE A 94 -4.15 14.14 -5.76
C ILE A 94 -4.07 15.32 -6.73
N LYS A 95 -5.17 16.06 -6.89
CA LYS A 95 -5.24 17.22 -7.81
C LYS A 95 -4.17 18.28 -7.54
N GLY A 96 -3.72 18.42 -6.29
CA GLY A 96 -2.67 19.36 -5.90
C GLY A 96 -1.35 19.11 -6.63
N TYR A 97 -1.02 17.83 -6.90
CA TYR A 97 0.26 17.45 -7.49
C TYR A 97 0.41 17.83 -8.97
N TYR A 98 -0.68 18.19 -9.64
CA TYR A 98 -0.64 18.72 -11.01
C TYR A 98 -0.28 20.22 -11.06
N LYS A 99 -0.08 20.88 -9.91
CA LYS A 99 0.25 22.31 -9.83
C LYS A 99 1.75 22.61 -9.90
N GLY A 100 2.60 21.59 -10.09
CA GLY A 100 4.05 21.77 -10.29
C GLY A 100 4.86 21.85 -8.98
N ASP A 101 4.42 21.16 -7.93
CA ASP A 101 5.04 21.10 -6.60
C ASP A 101 6.17 20.06 -6.49
N GLY A 102 6.78 19.69 -7.61
CA GLY A 102 7.88 18.72 -7.68
C GLY A 102 7.45 17.27 -7.94
N HIS A 103 6.15 16.99 -8.01
CA HIS A 103 5.63 15.66 -8.36
C HIS A 103 5.34 15.57 -9.87
N ARG A 104 6.04 14.69 -10.60
CA ARG A 104 5.93 14.55 -12.06
C ARG A 104 4.73 13.68 -12.48
N VAL A 105 3.53 14.07 -12.07
CA VAL A 105 2.27 13.32 -12.33
C VAL A 105 1.59 13.72 -13.65
N HIS A 106 2.08 14.74 -14.35
CA HIS A 106 1.38 15.37 -15.49
C HIS A 106 1.02 14.42 -16.64
N ASP A 107 1.83 13.39 -16.87
CA ASP A 107 1.60 12.41 -17.94
C ASP A 107 0.63 11.28 -17.53
N GLN A 108 0.02 11.37 -16.35
CA GLN A 108 -0.84 10.32 -15.81
C GLN A 108 -2.32 10.60 -15.99
N ASP A 109 -3.06 9.56 -16.39
CA ASP A 109 -4.51 9.59 -16.47
C ASP A 109 -5.14 8.96 -15.21
N SER A 110 -5.44 9.81 -14.23
CA SER A 110 -6.14 9.41 -13.00
C SER A 110 -7.57 8.91 -13.23
N THR A 111 -8.21 9.28 -14.34
CA THR A 111 -9.55 8.79 -14.68
C THR A 111 -9.49 7.36 -15.20
N ALA A 112 -8.52 7.06 -16.08
CA ALA A 112 -8.26 5.70 -16.54
C ALA A 112 -7.96 4.75 -15.38
N GLN A 113 -7.11 5.15 -14.43
CA GLN A 113 -6.82 4.33 -13.26
C GLN A 113 -8.07 4.05 -12.40
N LYS A 114 -8.91 5.07 -12.15
CA LYS A 114 -10.14 4.87 -11.37
C LYS A 114 -11.12 3.94 -12.07
N LYS A 115 -11.27 4.07 -13.38
CA LYS A 115 -12.11 3.16 -14.19
C LYS A 115 -11.57 1.73 -14.11
N TRP A 116 -10.26 1.56 -14.28
CA TRP A 116 -9.59 0.26 -14.16
C TRP A 116 -9.77 -0.35 -12.75
N LEU A 117 -9.66 0.46 -11.69
CA LEU A 117 -9.87 0.01 -10.31
C LEU A 117 -11.30 -0.48 -10.10
N GLU A 118 -12.29 0.28 -10.55
CA GLU A 118 -13.70 -0.12 -10.49
C GLU A 118 -13.94 -1.43 -11.24
N GLU A 119 -13.41 -1.56 -12.46
CA GLU A 119 -13.54 -2.77 -13.28
C GLU A 119 -12.87 -3.98 -12.61
N THR A 120 -11.67 -3.80 -12.04
CA THR A 120 -10.93 -4.85 -11.33
C THR A 120 -11.68 -5.33 -10.10
N LEU A 121 -12.25 -4.42 -9.31
CA LEU A 121 -13.01 -4.76 -8.11
C LEU A 121 -14.38 -5.39 -8.43
N ARG A 122 -15.01 -4.97 -9.52
CA ARG A 122 -16.30 -5.48 -10.01
C ARG A 122 -16.17 -6.88 -10.59
N ASN A 123 -15.11 -7.12 -11.37
CA ASN A 123 -14.89 -8.36 -12.11
C ASN A 123 -14.03 -9.37 -11.34
N ALA A 124 -13.83 -9.18 -10.03
CA ALA A 124 -13.12 -10.12 -9.18
C ALA A 124 -13.77 -11.52 -9.29
N PRO A 125 -12.98 -12.60 -9.54
CA PRO A 125 -13.53 -13.95 -9.67
C PRO A 125 -14.37 -14.39 -8.46
N PRO A 126 -15.37 -15.27 -8.62
CA PRO A 126 -16.18 -15.77 -7.51
C PRO A 126 -15.38 -16.51 -6.42
N THR A 127 -14.21 -17.04 -6.77
CA THR A 127 -13.21 -17.65 -5.87
C THR A 127 -12.53 -16.63 -4.96
N VAL A 128 -12.54 -15.34 -5.32
CA VAL A 128 -11.98 -14.27 -4.50
C VAL A 128 -12.87 -14.01 -3.29
N LYS A 129 -12.36 -14.35 -2.10
CA LYS A 129 -12.99 -14.02 -0.83
C LYS A 129 -12.46 -12.72 -0.26
N TRP A 130 -11.17 -12.44 -0.40
CA TRP A 130 -10.53 -11.25 0.15
C TRP A 130 -10.22 -10.21 -0.92
N LYS A 131 -10.46 -8.93 -0.63
CA LYS A 131 -10.05 -7.80 -1.47
C LYS A 131 -9.17 -6.85 -0.67
N PHE A 132 -7.90 -6.81 -1.00
CA PHE A 132 -6.91 -5.90 -0.43
C PHE A 132 -6.52 -4.86 -1.46
N VAL A 133 -6.52 -3.59 -1.06
CA VAL A 133 -6.00 -2.50 -1.88
C VAL A 133 -4.75 -1.94 -1.22
N ILE A 134 -3.69 -1.73 -2.00
CA ILE A 134 -2.40 -1.22 -1.56
C ILE A 134 -2.14 0.07 -2.33
N GLY A 135 -1.90 1.15 -1.62
CA GLY A 135 -1.53 2.45 -2.19
C GLY A 135 -0.62 3.20 -1.24
N HIS A 136 -0.03 4.32 -1.66
CA HIS A 136 0.89 5.04 -0.78
C HIS A 136 0.19 5.93 0.25
N HIS A 137 -0.72 6.79 -0.21
CA HIS A 137 -1.35 7.79 0.65
C HIS A 137 -2.55 7.21 1.42
N PRO A 138 -2.67 7.41 2.75
CA PRO A 138 -3.78 6.92 3.55
C PRO A 138 -5.07 7.74 3.34
N MET A 139 -6.24 7.10 3.55
CA MET A 139 -7.53 7.81 3.62
C MET A 139 -7.81 8.38 5.02
N TYR A 140 -7.24 7.76 6.05
CA TYR A 140 -7.35 8.17 7.45
C TYR A 140 -6.00 7.96 8.10
N THR A 141 -5.58 8.88 8.96
CA THR A 141 -4.32 8.81 9.69
C THR A 141 -4.45 9.62 10.96
N GLY A 142 -3.87 9.12 12.06
CA GLY A 142 -3.64 9.87 13.29
C GLY A 142 -2.32 10.63 13.31
N GLY A 143 -1.63 10.80 12.18
CA GLY A 143 -0.40 11.57 12.04
C GLY A 143 -0.64 13.04 11.72
N GLY A 144 0.45 13.76 11.42
CA GLY A 144 0.42 15.19 11.10
C GLY A 144 -0.42 15.53 9.86
N ARG A 145 -0.76 14.54 9.02
CA ARG A 145 -1.52 14.73 7.77
C ARG A 145 -3.01 14.41 7.91
N THR A 146 -3.52 14.29 9.14
CA THR A 146 -4.93 13.94 9.44
C THR A 146 -5.93 14.73 8.57
N GLU A 147 -5.76 16.06 8.51
CA GLU A 147 -6.64 16.98 7.76
C GLU A 147 -6.00 17.52 6.48
N ASN A 148 -4.88 16.96 6.03
CA ASN A 148 -4.16 17.43 4.85
C ASN A 148 -4.93 17.12 3.55
N HIS A 149 -4.73 17.96 2.54
CA HIS A 149 -5.43 17.93 1.26
C HIS A 149 -5.21 16.62 0.48
N ASP A 150 -4.04 15.99 0.64
CA ASP A 150 -3.71 14.68 0.08
C ASP A 150 -4.60 13.59 0.69
N THR A 151 -4.60 13.43 2.02
CA THR A 151 -5.45 12.49 2.77
C THR A 151 -6.91 12.65 2.39
N GLN A 152 -7.41 13.89 2.36
CA GLN A 152 -8.79 14.16 1.97
C GLN A 152 -9.09 13.85 0.50
N SER A 153 -8.15 14.11 -0.41
CA SER A 153 -8.33 13.83 -1.85
C SER A 153 -8.41 12.33 -2.10
N ILE A 154 -7.55 11.55 -1.46
CA ILE A 154 -7.56 10.09 -1.55
C ILE A 154 -8.85 9.54 -0.95
N ARG A 155 -9.26 10.01 0.24
CA ARG A 155 -10.54 9.61 0.86
C ARG A 155 -11.72 9.84 -0.08
N ARG A 156 -11.86 11.05 -0.63
CA ARG A 156 -12.94 11.38 -1.58
C ARG A 156 -12.90 10.54 -2.85
N SER A 157 -11.71 10.19 -3.33
CA SER A 157 -11.51 9.45 -4.58
C SER A 157 -11.83 7.96 -4.44
N LEU A 158 -11.42 7.34 -3.33
CA LEU A 158 -11.39 5.88 -3.19
C LEU A 158 -12.51 5.31 -2.29
N GLN A 159 -12.93 6.04 -1.25
CA GLN A 159 -13.90 5.53 -0.29
C GLN A 159 -15.20 5.01 -0.95
N PRO A 160 -15.82 5.72 -1.92
CA PRO A 160 -17.05 5.23 -2.55
C PRO A 160 -16.87 3.89 -3.27
N LEU A 161 -15.72 3.67 -3.91
CA LEU A 161 -15.42 2.41 -4.60
C LEU A 161 -15.17 1.29 -3.58
N PHE A 162 -14.45 1.57 -2.51
CA PHE A 162 -14.12 0.57 -1.49
C PHE A 162 -15.38 0.08 -0.78
N GLU A 163 -16.30 0.99 -0.45
CA GLU A 163 -17.60 0.66 0.13
C GLU A 163 -18.49 -0.11 -0.85
N LYS A 164 -18.63 0.38 -2.10
CA LYS A 164 -19.44 -0.27 -3.15
C LYS A 164 -19.01 -1.71 -3.43
N TYR A 165 -17.70 -1.96 -3.47
CA TYR A 165 -17.15 -3.27 -3.83
C TYR A 165 -16.68 -4.12 -2.65
N LYS A 166 -16.95 -3.66 -1.42
CA LYS A 166 -16.66 -4.36 -0.17
C LYS A 166 -15.18 -4.75 -0.04
N VAL A 167 -14.29 -3.76 -0.19
CA VAL A 167 -12.86 -3.91 0.09
C VAL A 167 -12.68 -4.23 1.57
N ASP A 168 -11.84 -5.22 1.88
CA ASP A 168 -11.63 -5.69 3.26
C ASP A 168 -10.60 -4.86 4.00
N ALA A 169 -9.47 -4.59 3.33
CA ALA A 169 -8.45 -3.72 3.89
C ALA A 169 -7.76 -2.85 2.84
N TYR A 170 -7.44 -1.62 3.25
CA TYR A 170 -6.56 -0.70 2.56
C TYR A 170 -5.25 -0.57 3.31
N LEU A 171 -4.14 -0.87 2.64
CA LEU A 171 -2.79 -0.81 3.19
C LEU A 171 -2.08 0.40 2.58
N ALA A 172 -1.52 1.24 3.45
CA ALA A 172 -0.84 2.47 3.07
C ALA A 172 0.46 2.72 3.83
N GLY A 173 1.22 3.69 3.33
CA GLY A 173 2.43 4.26 3.93
C GLY A 173 2.23 5.76 4.18
N HIS A 174 3.15 6.58 3.66
CA HIS A 174 3.21 8.06 3.71
C HIS A 174 3.39 8.66 5.11
N GLU A 175 2.60 8.17 6.06
CA GLU A 175 2.72 8.51 7.46
C GLU A 175 3.76 7.59 8.08
N HIS A 176 4.79 8.21 8.65
CA HIS A 176 5.92 7.50 9.23
C HIS A 176 5.57 6.95 10.62
N SER A 177 4.58 6.06 10.68
CA SER A 177 4.05 5.45 11.90
C SER A 177 3.39 4.11 11.57
N LEU A 178 3.03 3.35 12.60
CA LEU A 178 2.30 2.08 12.49
C LEU A 178 0.88 2.28 13.04
N GLN A 179 -0.14 2.12 12.21
CA GLN A 179 -1.53 2.39 12.61
C GLN A 179 -2.51 1.35 12.06
N HIS A 180 -3.55 1.08 12.84
CA HIS A 180 -4.71 0.29 12.41
C HIS A 180 -5.98 1.04 12.79
N MET A 181 -6.86 1.28 11.81
CA MET A 181 -8.17 1.90 11.97
C MET A 181 -9.23 1.04 11.30
N VAL A 182 -10.48 1.09 11.79
CA VAL A 182 -11.60 0.38 11.20
C VAL A 182 -12.77 1.35 11.00
N THR A 183 -13.23 1.49 9.77
CA THR A 183 -14.35 2.40 9.46
C THR A 183 -15.68 1.80 9.94
N PRO A 184 -16.77 2.60 10.04
CA PRO A 184 -18.10 2.09 10.37
C PRO A 184 -18.61 0.99 9.42
N ASN A 185 -18.14 1.01 8.16
CA ASN A 185 -18.46 0.00 7.14
C ASN A 185 -17.54 -1.24 7.19
N ASN A 186 -16.81 -1.42 8.30
CA ASN A 186 -15.90 -2.53 8.57
C ASN A 186 -14.76 -2.68 7.54
N ILE A 187 -14.24 -1.55 7.02
CA ILE A 187 -13.07 -1.54 6.15
C ILE A 187 -11.84 -1.23 7.00
N HIS A 188 -10.89 -2.17 7.01
CA HIS A 188 -9.66 -2.04 7.77
C HIS A 188 -8.67 -1.12 7.04
N HIS A 189 -8.05 -0.20 7.77
CA HIS A 189 -7.05 0.72 7.25
C HIS A 189 -5.77 0.50 8.03
N PHE A 190 -4.73 0.06 7.33
CA PHE A 190 -3.42 -0.20 7.90
C PHE A 190 -2.42 0.81 7.34
N ILE A 191 -1.68 1.46 8.22
CA ILE A 191 -0.54 2.30 7.86
C ILE A 191 0.72 1.59 8.36
N SER A 192 1.59 1.21 7.44
CA SER A 192 2.90 0.59 7.72
C SER A 192 4.01 1.42 7.08
N GLY A 193 4.16 2.68 7.50
CA GLY A 193 5.08 3.64 6.90
C GLY A 193 6.35 3.93 7.73
N ALA A 194 6.59 3.19 8.81
CA ALA A 194 7.69 3.44 9.75
C ALA A 194 8.92 2.55 9.53
N ALA A 195 9.26 2.22 8.28
CA ALA A 195 10.39 1.32 8.01
C ALA A 195 11.75 2.02 8.08
N SER A 196 11.82 3.31 7.74
CA SER A 196 13.07 4.09 7.64
C SER A 196 13.04 5.44 8.36
N GLU A 197 11.85 6.00 8.61
CA GLU A 197 11.65 7.24 9.38
C GLU A 197 10.46 7.08 10.34
N ILE A 198 10.38 7.95 11.36
CA ILE A 198 9.25 8.01 12.32
C ILE A 198 8.79 9.46 12.49
N THR A 199 7.47 9.64 12.52
CA THR A 199 6.80 10.87 12.94
C THR A 199 5.76 10.57 14.03
N PRO A 200 5.41 11.55 14.87
CA PRO A 200 4.38 11.38 15.89
C PRO A 200 3.01 11.00 15.29
N SER A 201 2.32 10.09 15.98
CA SER A 201 0.95 9.67 15.67
C SER A 201 0.12 9.57 16.96
N ARG A 202 -1.19 9.76 16.83
CA ARG A 202 -2.19 9.64 17.90
C ARG A 202 -3.31 8.69 17.53
N MET A 203 -4.14 8.34 18.50
CA MET A 203 -5.39 7.60 18.26
C MET A 203 -6.48 8.53 17.73
N LEU A 204 -7.24 8.05 16.76
CA LEU A 204 -8.54 8.58 16.33
C LEU A 204 -9.68 7.75 16.94
N PRO A 205 -10.94 8.22 16.94
CA PRO A 205 -12.07 7.40 17.40
C PRO A 205 -12.22 6.06 16.66
N ILE A 206 -11.80 5.99 15.40
CA ILE A 206 -11.82 4.76 14.59
C ILE A 206 -10.56 3.89 14.74
N SER A 207 -9.55 4.36 15.49
CA SER A 207 -8.29 3.64 15.68
C SER A 207 -8.45 2.44 16.59
N LYS A 208 -7.79 1.35 16.23
CA LYS A 208 -7.57 0.16 17.06
C LYS A 208 -6.13 0.07 17.56
N PHE A 209 -5.20 0.69 16.84
CA PHE A 209 -3.78 0.77 17.20
C PHE A 209 -3.13 1.99 16.52
N SER A 210 -2.16 2.62 17.20
CA SER A 210 -1.35 3.73 16.66
C SER A 210 -0.05 3.84 17.47
N GLN A 211 1.10 3.74 16.81
CA GLN A 211 2.40 3.86 17.47
C GLN A 211 3.45 4.50 16.54
N SER A 212 4.27 5.35 17.12
CA SER A 212 5.42 5.99 16.47
C SER A 212 6.67 5.14 16.76
N GLN A 213 6.82 4.03 16.04
CA GLN A 213 7.85 3.02 16.28
C GLN A 213 8.32 2.43 14.95
N TYR A 214 9.64 2.20 14.79
CA TYR A 214 10.17 1.55 13.60
C TYR A 214 9.66 0.13 13.53
N GLY A 215 9.20 -0.30 12.36
CA GLY A 215 8.65 -1.64 12.18
C GLY A 215 7.88 -1.83 10.90
N PHE A 216 7.18 -2.95 10.84
CA PHE A 216 6.39 -3.37 9.67
C PHE A 216 5.19 -4.22 10.12
N MET A 217 4.35 -4.59 9.15
CA MET A 217 3.21 -5.46 9.39
C MET A 217 3.34 -6.78 8.62
N LEU A 218 3.08 -7.88 9.31
CA LEU A 218 2.97 -9.22 8.74
C LEU A 218 1.49 -9.60 8.58
N PHE A 219 1.11 -9.97 7.36
CA PHE A 219 -0.25 -10.44 7.03
C PHE A 219 -0.21 -11.94 6.74
N SER A 220 -0.97 -12.72 7.51
CA SER A 220 -1.23 -14.14 7.25
C SER A 220 -2.67 -14.29 6.78
N VAL A 221 -2.87 -14.59 5.50
CA VAL A 221 -4.18 -14.67 4.86
C VAL A 221 -4.60 -16.14 4.71
N PHE A 222 -5.75 -16.49 5.27
CA PHE A 222 -6.39 -17.80 5.21
C PHE A 222 -7.78 -17.68 4.58
N PRO A 223 -8.47 -18.78 4.23
CA PRO A 223 -9.75 -18.69 3.53
C PRO A 223 -10.85 -17.94 4.29
N GLN A 224 -10.89 -18.06 5.63
CA GLN A 224 -11.92 -17.40 6.47
C GLN A 224 -11.37 -16.29 7.37
N THR A 225 -10.04 -16.23 7.56
CA THR A 225 -9.42 -15.26 8.46
C THR A 225 -8.19 -14.61 7.84
N THR A 226 -7.94 -13.34 8.16
CA THR A 226 -6.65 -12.70 7.91
C THR A 226 -6.11 -12.20 9.24
N ARG A 227 -4.96 -12.71 9.66
CA ARG A 227 -4.25 -12.24 10.85
C ARG A 227 -3.24 -11.18 10.45
N VAL A 228 -3.23 -10.07 11.18
CA VAL A 228 -2.25 -8.99 10.99
C VAL A 228 -1.48 -8.79 12.29
N GLN A 229 -0.15 -8.79 12.19
CA GLN A 229 0.76 -8.59 13.30
C GLN A 229 1.64 -7.37 13.04
N VAL A 230 1.72 -6.47 14.01
CA VAL A 230 2.62 -5.30 13.95
C VAL A 230 3.88 -5.66 14.73
N ILE A 231 5.02 -5.59 14.05
CA ILE A 231 6.31 -6.03 14.57
C ILE A 231 7.27 -4.85 14.51
N ASP A 232 7.96 -4.56 15.60
CA ASP A 232 8.99 -3.51 15.61
C ASP A 232 10.32 -3.97 15.02
N PHE A 233 11.24 -3.03 14.82
CA PHE A 233 12.57 -3.31 14.26
C PHE A 233 13.44 -4.26 15.12
N GLN A 234 13.09 -4.51 16.38
CA GLN A 234 13.77 -5.49 17.24
C GLN A 234 13.10 -6.87 17.18
N GLY A 235 12.05 -7.03 16.38
CA GLY A 235 11.28 -8.27 16.27
C GLY A 235 10.22 -8.44 17.36
N LYS A 236 9.94 -7.42 18.17
CA LYS A 236 8.90 -7.48 19.21
C LYS A 236 7.52 -7.30 18.58
N LEU A 237 6.60 -8.18 18.94
CA LEU A 237 5.19 -8.06 18.60
C LEU A 237 4.55 -6.91 19.39
N LEU A 238 4.10 -5.87 18.70
CA LEU A 238 3.44 -4.70 19.28
C LEU A 238 1.92 -4.85 19.36
N TYR A 239 1.32 -5.48 18.33
CA TYR A 239 -0.12 -5.56 18.18
C TYR A 239 -0.52 -6.74 17.28
N THR A 240 -1.70 -7.30 17.51
CA THR A 240 -2.29 -8.33 16.65
C THR A 240 -3.79 -8.07 16.48
N THR A 241 -4.29 -8.30 15.27
CA THR A 241 -5.72 -8.26 14.95
C THR A 241 -6.08 -9.35 13.95
N GLU A 242 -7.36 -9.70 13.89
CA GLU A 242 -7.89 -10.66 12.94
C GLU A 242 -9.10 -10.07 12.21
N LEU A 243 -9.09 -10.17 10.89
CA LEU A 243 -10.24 -9.94 10.03
C LEU A 243 -10.91 -11.29 9.82
N LYS A 244 -12.24 -11.32 9.85
CA LYS A 244 -13.03 -12.55 9.65
C LYS A 244 -14.03 -12.34 8.52
N LYS A 245 -14.13 -13.31 7.62
CA LYS A 245 -15.26 -13.40 6.69
C LYS A 245 -16.41 -14.09 7.40
N GLU A 246 -17.59 -13.48 7.36
CA GLU A 246 -18.80 -14.14 7.83
C GLU A 246 -19.04 -15.39 6.97
N THR A 247 -19.18 -16.54 7.63
CA THR A 247 -19.77 -17.71 7.01
C THR A 247 -21.20 -17.35 6.67
N LYS A 248 -21.53 -17.32 5.37
CA LYS A 248 -22.92 -17.35 4.96
C LYS A 248 -23.47 -18.71 5.41
N ASN A 249 -24.32 -18.71 6.43
CA ASN A 249 -25.20 -19.83 6.73
C ASN A 249 -26.17 -20.06 5.57
#